data_AF-A0A0P8CAZ5-F1
#
_entry.id   AF-A0A0P8CAZ5-F1
#
_cell.length_a   1.000
_cell.length_b   1.000
_cell.length_c   1.000
_cell.angle_alpha   90.00
_cell.angle_beta   90.00
_cell.angle_gamma   90.00
#
_symmetry.space_group_name_H-M   'P 1'
#
loop_
_entity.id
_entity.type
_entity.pdbx_description
1 polymer ?
#
loop_
_entity_poly.entity_id
_entity_poly.type
_entity_poly.pdbx_seq_one_letter_code
_entity_poly.pdbx_strand_id
1 'polypeptide(L)' 'MTEPSSRQPQSELPLEQTHEFRNSLNTIFMSLELLKDDSIDDEERQSYLNFIRAAAEQMKTILDQAR' A
#
# COMPACT_ATOMS: atom_id res chain seq x y z
N MET A 1 5.23 15.98 41.73
CA MET A 1 3.87 15.85 41.17
C MET A 1 4.01 15.12 39.85
N THR A 2 3.39 13.96 39.74
CA THR A 2 3.43 13.06 38.57
C THR A 2 2.27 13.40 37.63
N GLU A 3 2.57 13.83 36.40
CA GLU A 3 1.59 13.76 35.31
C GLU A 3 1.78 12.43 34.57
N PRO A 4 0.76 11.55 34.50
CA PRO A 4 0.80 10.41 33.60
C PRO A 4 0.49 10.95 32.21
N SER A 5 1.54 11.20 31.42
CA SER A 5 1.37 11.48 29.99
C SER A 5 0.63 10.32 29.37
N SER A 6 -0.57 10.64 28.89
CA SER A 6 -1.57 9.70 28.41
C SER A 6 -0.97 8.96 27.21
N ARG A 7 -0.54 7.72 27.41
CA ARG A 7 -0.23 6.81 26.31
C ARG A 7 -1.51 6.62 25.52
N GLN A 8 -1.68 7.41 24.45
CA GLN A 8 -2.59 7.03 23.38
C GLN A 8 -2.19 5.60 23.00
N PRO A 9 -3.14 4.65 22.89
CA PRO A 9 -2.85 3.40 22.23
C PRO A 9 -2.63 3.78 20.77
N GLN A 10 -1.39 4.08 20.40
CA GLN A 10 -1.00 3.92 19.01
C GLN A 10 -1.26 2.45 18.74
N SER A 11 -2.30 2.16 17.98
CA SER A 11 -2.45 0.88 17.31
C SER A 11 -1.26 0.81 16.36
N GLU A 12 -0.10 0.44 16.91
CA GLU A 12 1.12 0.24 16.16
C GLU A 12 0.84 -1.00 15.33
N LEU A 13 0.47 -0.77 14.07
CA LEU A 13 0.56 -1.81 13.05
C LEU A 13 1.97 -2.41 13.17
N PRO A 14 2.10 -3.74 13.26
CA PRO A 14 3.38 -4.41 13.18
C PRO A 14 4.26 -3.77 12.10
N LEU A 15 5.53 -3.53 12.40
CA LEU A 15 6.46 -2.88 11.47
C LEU A 15 6.44 -3.58 10.10
N GLU A 16 6.34 -4.90 10.09
CA GLU A 16 6.20 -5.72 8.88
C GLU A 16 4.97 -5.34 8.05
N GLN A 17 3.78 -5.23 8.67
CA GLN A 17 2.55 -4.79 7.99
C GLN A 17 2.70 -3.35 7.43
N THR A 18 3.41 -2.48 8.14
CA THR A 18 3.69 -1.12 7.65
C THR A 18 4.63 -1.15 6.43
N HIS A 19 5.65 -2.00 6.43
CA HIS A 19 6.56 -2.18 5.30
C HIS A 19 5.84 -2.76 4.07
N GLU A 20 5.04 -3.80 4.26
CA GLU A 20 4.25 -4.41 3.19
C GLU A 20 3.25 -3.42 2.59
N PHE A 21 2.54 -2.66 3.44
CA PHE A 21 1.62 -1.63 2.98
C PHE A 21 2.32 -0.57 2.12
N ARG A 22 3.50 -0.09 2.56
CA ARG A 22 4.31 0.87 1.79
C ARG A 22 4.78 0.30 0.47
N ASN A 23 5.18 -0.98 0.44
CA ASN A 23 5.60 -1.65 -0.79
C ASN A 23 4.45 -1.74 -1.80
N SER A 24 3.26 -2.16 -1.36
CA SER A 24 2.08 -2.18 -2.23
C SER A 24 1.74 -0.78 -2.76
N LEU A 25 1.80 0.25 -1.90
CA LEU A 25 1.58 1.64 -2.33
C LEU A 25 2.61 2.10 -3.37
N ASN A 26 3.89 1.77 -3.20
CA ASN A 26 4.94 2.08 -4.17
C ASN A 26 4.68 1.39 -5.52
N THR A 27 4.26 0.13 -5.51
CA THR A 27 3.87 -0.61 -6.73
C THR A 27 2.77 0.13 -7.48
N ILE A 28 1.73 0.60 -6.78
CA ILE A 28 0.63 1.36 -7.38
C ILE A 28 1.17 2.63 -8.04
N PHE A 29 1.99 3.42 -7.34
CA PHE A 29 2.54 4.65 -7.91
C PHE A 29 3.40 4.39 -9.15
N MET A 30 4.30 3.41 -9.10
CA MET A 30 5.13 3.06 -10.27
C MET A 30 4.28 2.63 -11.46
N SER A 31 3.30 1.75 -11.25
CA SER A 31 2.40 1.31 -12.33
C SER A 31 1.56 2.45 -12.90
N LEU A 32 1.12 3.41 -12.07
CA LEU A 32 0.42 4.60 -12.54
C LEU A 32 1.33 5.52 -13.38
N GLU A 33 2.60 5.69 -13.02
CA GLU A 33 3.54 6.45 -13.83
C GLU A 33 3.80 5.78 -15.18
N LEU A 34 3.95 4.44 -15.20
CA LEU A 34 4.13 3.68 -16.45
C LEU A 34 2.90 3.75 -17.36
N LEU A 35 1.69 3.79 -16.79
CA LEU A 35 0.44 3.92 -17.55
C LEU A 35 0.28 5.28 -18.26
N LYS A 36 1.08 6.29 -17.91
CA LYS A 36 1.10 7.59 -18.59
C LYS A 36 1.93 7.58 -19.87
N ASP A 37 2.71 6.52 -20.10
CA ASP A 37 3.47 6.37 -21.32
C ASP A 37 2.53 5.95 -22.45
N ASP A 38 2.37 6.82 -23.45
CA ASP A 38 1.52 6.58 -24.62
C ASP A 38 2.11 5.52 -25.59
N SER A 39 3.34 5.06 -25.36
CA SER A 39 4.01 4.06 -26.20
C SER A 39 3.78 2.62 -25.79
N ILE A 40 3.16 2.38 -24.63
CA ILE A 40 2.89 1.01 -24.12
C ILE A 40 1.74 0.37 -24.89
N ASP A 41 1.84 -0.94 -25.10
CA ASP A 41 0.77 -1.70 -25.74
C ASP A 41 -0.36 -2.10 -24.78
N ASP A 42 -1.40 -2.73 -25.31
CA ASP A 42 -2.56 -3.16 -24.52
C ASP A 42 -2.22 -4.27 -23.51
N GLU A 43 -1.23 -5.12 -23.80
CA GLU A 43 -0.80 -6.19 -22.90
C GLU A 43 -0.04 -5.60 -21.70
N GLU A 44 0.88 -4.68 -21.94
CA GLU A 44 1.61 -3.93 -20.92
C GLU A 44 0.66 -3.09 -20.07
N ARG A 45 -0.27 -2.36 -20.71
CA ARG A 45 -1.32 -1.62 -20.03
C ARG A 45 -2.12 -2.52 -19.09
N GLN A 46 -2.55 -3.69 -19.57
CA GLN A 46 -3.31 -4.64 -18.77
C GLN A 46 -2.48 -5.21 -17.62
N SER A 47 -1.19 -5.44 -17.84
CA SER A 47 -0.25 -5.89 -16.81
C SER A 47 -0.13 -4.87 -15.67
N TYR A 48 0.06 -3.58 -16.00
CA TYR A 48 0.13 -2.52 -14.99
C TYR A 48 -1.18 -2.33 -14.22
N LEU A 49 -2.32 -2.43 -14.91
CA LEU A 49 -3.64 -2.42 -14.24
C LEU A 49 -3.80 -3.61 -13.28
N ASN A 50 -3.28 -4.79 -13.65
CA ASN A 50 -3.30 -5.96 -12.78
C ASN A 50 -2.37 -5.79 -11.57
N PHE A 51 -1.20 -5.18 -11.72
CA PHE A 51 -0.32 -4.84 -10.59
C PHE A 51 -0.99 -3.88 -9.62
N ILE A 52 -1.67 -2.84 -10.12
CA ILE A 52 -2.41 -1.89 -9.29
C ILE A 52 -3.51 -2.63 -8.50
N ARG A 53 -4.29 -3.49 -9.17
CA ARG A 53 -5.36 -4.26 -8.52
C ARG A 53 -4.79 -5.15 -7.41
N ALA A 54 -3.77 -5.95 -7.71
CA ALA A 54 -3.16 -6.85 -6.75
C ALA A 54 -2.57 -6.11 -5.54
N ALA A 55 -1.89 -4.99 -5.77
CA ALA A 55 -1.34 -4.17 -4.69
C ALA A 55 -2.44 -3.54 -3.82
N ALA A 56 -3.53 -3.06 -4.43
CA ALA A 56 -4.67 -2.53 -3.67
C ALA A 56 -5.37 -3.61 -2.83
N GLU A 57 -5.51 -4.83 -3.37
CA GLU A 57 -6.04 -5.98 -2.63
C GLU A 57 -5.15 -6.35 -1.44
N GLN A 58 -3.82 -6.37 -1.61
CA GLN A 58 -2.87 -6.60 -0.52
C GLN A 58 -3.00 -5.53 0.57
N MET A 59 -3.07 -4.25 0.21
CA MET A 59 -3.26 -3.17 1.18
C MET A 59 -4.55 -3.35 1.97
N LYS A 60 -5.64 -3.75 1.31
CA LYS A 60 -6.90 -4.06 1.98
C LYS A 60 -6.74 -5.21 2.97
N THR A 61 -6.09 -6.31 2.57
CA THR A 61 -5.84 -7.45 3.45
C THR A 61 -5.03 -7.06 4.69
N ILE A 62 -3.98 -6.24 4.53
CA ILE A 62 -3.18 -5.74 5.66
C ILE A 62 -4.03 -4.92 6.63
N LEU A 63 -4.88 -4.03 6.10
CA LEU A 63 -5.78 -3.22 6.93
C LEU A 63 -6.87 -4.05 7.62
N ASP A 64 -7.38 -5.09 6.96
CA ASP A 64 -8.38 -6.01 7.52
C ASP A 64 -7.76 -6.88 8.64
N GLN A 65 -6.49 -7.28 8.51
CA GLN A 65 -5.74 -8.04 9.54
C GLN A 65 -5.32 -7.20 10.75
N ALA A 66 -5.28 -5.89 10.58
CA ALA A 66 -4.92 -4.93 11.61
C ALA A 66 -6.08 -4.50 12.52
N ARG A 67 -7.31 -4.87 12.17
CA ARG A 67 -8.53 -4.63 12.94
C ARG A 67 -8.74 -5.69 14.02
#